data_AF-A0A4R4ZWW2-F1
#
_entry.id   AF-A0A4R4ZWW2-F1
#
_cell.length_a   1.000
_cell.length_b   1.000
_cell.length_c   1.000
_cell.angle_alpha   90.00
_cell.angle_beta   90.00
_cell.angle_gamma   90.00
#
_symmetry.space_group_name_H-M   'P 1'
#
loop_
_entity.id
_entity.type
_entity.pdbx_description
1 polymer ?
#
loop_
_entity_poly.entity_id
_entity_poly.type
_entity_poly.pdbx_seq_one_letter_code
_entity_poly.pdbx_strand_id
1 'polypeptide(L)'
;EDHVSMGWAAGRKLRRALDGVARVLAVELLTAARALDLRAPLDPAAGTGTVRDLIREHVAGPGPDRHLAPEIDAVLGLVRSGAITRAAADAVGELR
;
A
#
# COMPACT_ATOMS: atom_id res chain seq x y z
N GLU A 1 20.43 -16.52 -35.85
CA GLU A 1 19.96 -16.65 -34.45
C GLU A 1 18.70 -17.49 -34.46
N ASP A 2 18.81 -18.76 -34.09
CA ASP A 2 17.70 -19.72 -33.97
C ASP A 2 17.05 -19.75 -32.57
N HIS A 3 17.72 -19.16 -31.57
CA HIS A 3 17.20 -18.97 -30.22
C HIS A 3 17.46 -17.55 -29.71
N VAL A 4 16.41 -16.90 -29.19
CA VAL A 4 16.49 -15.57 -28.55
C VAL A 4 15.66 -15.53 -27.27
N SER A 5 16.13 -14.77 -26.28
CA SER A 5 15.59 -14.78 -24.91
C SER A 5 14.28 -14.02 -24.71
N MET A 6 13.91 -13.13 -25.64
CA MET A 6 12.79 -12.18 -25.50
C MET A 6 12.86 -11.31 -24.22
N GLY A 7 14.05 -11.16 -23.61
CA GLY A 7 14.23 -10.57 -22.29
C GLY A 7 13.78 -9.12 -22.17
N TRP A 8 13.92 -8.32 -23.22
CA TRP A 8 13.49 -6.92 -23.22
C TRP A 8 11.98 -6.76 -23.07
N ALA A 9 11.21 -7.58 -23.80
CA ALA A 9 9.75 -7.58 -23.72
C ALA A 9 9.28 -8.08 -22.35
N ALA A 10 9.91 -9.13 -21.83
CA ALA A 10 9.64 -9.65 -20.48
C ALA A 10 9.89 -8.58 -19.39
N GLY A 11 11.02 -7.88 -19.44
CA GLY A 11 11.35 -6.82 -18.49
C GLY A 11 10.35 -5.65 -18.51
N ARG A 12 9.86 -5.26 -19.70
CA ARG A 12 8.80 -4.23 -19.82
C ARG A 12 7.46 -4.70 -19.27
N LYS A 13 7.09 -5.96 -19.51
CA LYS A 13 5.87 -6.55 -18.94
C LYS A 13 5.94 -6.55 -17.42
N LEU A 14 7.07 -6.95 -16.85
CA LEU A 14 7.28 -6.97 -15.40
C LEU A 14 7.11 -5.57 -14.79
N ARG A 15 7.73 -4.52 -15.36
CA ARG A 15 7.58 -3.16 -14.84
C ARG A 15 6.11 -2.71 -14.78
N ARG A 16 5.34 -2.99 -15.83
CA ARG A 16 3.89 -2.68 -15.85
C ARG A 16 3.11 -3.49 -14.81
N ALA A 17 3.46 -4.77 -14.62
CA ALA A 17 2.82 -5.60 -13.62
C ALA A 17 3.09 -5.09 -12.20
N LEU A 18 4.33 -4.69 -11.90
CA LEU A 18 4.71 -4.11 -10.62
C LEU A 18 3.97 -2.78 -10.36
N ASP A 19 3.86 -1.92 -11.38
CA ASP A 19 3.06 -0.69 -11.28
C ASP A 19 1.59 -0.96 -10.99
N GLY A 20 1.00 -1.98 -11.63
CA GLY A 20 -0.38 -2.39 -11.40
C GLY A 20 -0.59 -2.94 -9.99
N VAL A 21 0.27 -3.85 -9.54
CA VAL A 21 0.18 -4.45 -8.20
C VAL A 21 0.36 -3.40 -7.11
N ALA A 22 1.29 -2.45 -7.26
CA ALA A 22 1.48 -1.38 -6.28
C ALA A 22 0.21 -0.53 -6.11
N ARG A 23 -0.56 -0.29 -7.18
CA ARG A 23 -1.85 0.41 -7.12
C ARG A 23 -2.93 -0.41 -6.43
N VAL A 24 -3.00 -1.73 -6.70
CA VAL A 24 -3.92 -2.63 -6.00
C VAL A 24 -3.65 -2.63 -4.50
N LEU A 25 -2.39 -2.76 -4.10
CA LEU A 25 -1.97 -2.71 -2.70
C LEU A 25 -2.30 -1.36 -2.05
N ALA A 26 -2.14 -0.25 -2.77
CA ALA A 26 -2.50 1.07 -2.25
C ALA A 26 -4.00 1.18 -1.93
N VAL A 27 -4.86 0.67 -2.81
CA VAL A 27 -6.32 0.63 -2.59
C VAL A 27 -6.66 -0.30 -1.42
N GLU A 28 -6.02 -1.47 -1.33
CA GLU A 28 -6.22 -2.42 -0.24
C GLU A 28 -5.84 -1.81 1.12
N LEU A 29 -4.67 -1.18 1.21
CA LEU A 29 -4.20 -0.51 2.43
C LEU A 29 -5.11 0.65 2.84
N LEU A 30 -5.56 1.47 1.89
CA LEU A 30 -6.47 2.58 2.16
C LEU A 30 -7.81 2.07 2.72
N THR A 31 -8.36 1.02 2.11
CA THR A 31 -9.62 0.41 2.56
C THR A 31 -9.46 -0.30 3.90
N ALA A 32 -8.35 -1.00 4.14
CA ALA A 32 -8.04 -1.63 5.42
C ALA A 32 -7.90 -0.60 6.55
N ALA A 33 -7.18 0.50 6.32
CA ALA A 33 -7.04 1.58 7.30
C ALA A 33 -8.41 2.19 7.64
N ARG A 34 -9.27 2.41 6.64
CA ARG A 34 -10.64 2.91 6.86
C ARG A 34 -11.50 1.88 7.62
N ALA A 35 -11.35 0.59 7.33
CA ALA A 35 -12.06 -0.46 8.04
C ALA A 35 -11.65 -0.55 9.52
N LEU A 36 -10.37 -0.33 9.84
CA LEU A 36 -9.90 -0.24 11.22
C LEU A 36 -10.53 0.96 11.95
N ASP A 37 -10.60 2.12 11.30
CA ASP A 37 -11.24 3.31 11.88
C ASP A 37 -12.73 3.09 12.18
N LEU A 38 -13.44 2.44 11.25
CA LEU A 38 -14.86 2.14 11.40
C LEU A 38 -15.16 1.10 12.50
N ARG A 39 -14.14 0.40 12.99
CA ARG A 39 -14.25 -0.59 14.07
C ARG A 39 -13.96 0.00 15.45
N ALA A 40 -13.70 1.30 15.56
CA ALA A 40 -13.57 1.98 16.85
C ALA A 40 -14.77 1.66 17.77
N PRO A 41 -14.55 1.37 19.06
CA PRO A 41 -13.31 1.55 19.83
C PRO A 41 -12.38 0.33 19.87
N LEU A 42 -12.48 -0.64 18.95
CA LEU A 42 -11.53 -1.76 18.91
C LEU A 42 -10.15 -1.28 18.47
N ASP A 43 -9.12 -1.72 19.19
CA ASP A 43 -7.74 -1.41 18.87
C ASP A 43 -7.16 -2.39 17.84
N PRO A 44 -6.45 -1.91 16.80
CA PRO A 44 -5.70 -2.75 15.90
C PRO A 44 -4.47 -3.38 16.59
N ALA A 45 -3.93 -4.45 15.99
CA ALA A 45 -2.64 -4.99 16.41
C ALA A 45 -1.51 -3.97 16.12
N ALA A 46 -0.37 -4.07 16.82
CA ALA A 46 0.72 -3.10 16.73
C ALA A 46 1.12 -2.75 15.29
N GLY A 47 1.44 -3.75 14.46
CA GLY A 47 1.85 -3.51 13.07
C GLY A 47 0.76 -2.87 12.20
N THR A 48 -0.49 -3.35 12.29
CA THR A 48 -1.59 -2.79 11.48
C THR A 48 -2.03 -1.42 11.98
N GLY A 49 -1.94 -1.16 13.28
CA GLY A 49 -2.14 0.15 13.89
C GLY A 49 -1.13 1.16 13.39
N THR A 50 0.16 0.84 13.46
CA THR A 50 1.24 1.73 12.98
C THR A 50 1.10 2.03 11.48
N VAL A 51 0.78 1.04 10.65
CA VAL A 51 0.54 1.27 9.22
C VAL A 51 -0.69 2.17 9.00
N ARG A 52 -1.77 1.93 9.73
CA ARG A 52 -2.98 2.77 9.66
C ARG A 52 -2.68 4.20 10.07
N ASP A 53 -1.92 4.41 11.15
CA ASP A 53 -1.56 5.75 11.64
C ASP A 53 -0.67 6.49 10.62
N LEU A 54 0.33 5.81 10.02
CA LEU A 54 1.12 6.36 8.92
C LEU A 54 0.26 6.80 7.73
N ILE A 55 -0.74 6.01 7.36
CA ILE A 55 -1.68 6.39 6.29
C ILE A 55 -2.49 7.63 6.70
N ARG A 56 -2.84 7.77 7.97
CA ARG A 56 -3.63 8.92 8.49
C ARG A 56 -2.87 10.24 8.51
N GLU A 57 -1.54 10.20 8.50
CA GLU A 57 -0.70 11.40 8.27
C GLU A 57 -0.90 11.99 6.87
N HIS A 58 -1.32 11.17 5.90
CA HIS A 58 -1.41 11.55 4.49
C HIS A 58 -2.85 11.60 3.97
N VAL A 59 -3.76 10.85 4.61
CA VAL A 59 -5.13 10.62 4.12
C VAL A 59 -6.14 10.66 5.26
N ALA A 60 -7.22 11.43 5.07
CA ALA A 60 -8.30 11.54 6.03
C ALA A 60 -9.04 10.20 6.26
N GLY A 61 -9.54 10.00 7.48
CA GLY A 61 -10.32 8.82 7.87
C GLY A 61 -11.73 8.75 7.25
N PRO A 62 -12.62 7.92 7.85
CA PRO A 62 -14.01 7.82 7.44
C PRO A 62 -14.73 9.17 7.42
N GLY A 63 -15.62 9.33 6.45
CA GLY A 63 -16.35 10.57 6.19
C GLY A 63 -17.22 10.43 4.94
N PRO A 64 -17.92 11.49 4.53
CA PRO A 64 -18.74 11.48 3.32
C PRO A 64 -17.89 11.19 2.07
N ASP A 65 -18.58 10.85 0.98
CA ASP A 65 -17.95 10.55 -0.29
C ASP A 65 -17.15 11.74 -0.83
N ARG A 66 -15.99 11.43 -1.40
CA ARG A 66 -15.04 12.41 -1.92
C ARG A 66 -14.20 11.80 -3.04
N HIS A 67 -13.47 12.65 -3.75
CA HIS A 67 -12.55 12.23 -4.80
C HIS A 67 -11.34 11.50 -4.21
N LEU A 68 -11.27 10.17 -4.37
CA LEU A 68 -10.26 9.31 -3.74
C LEU A 68 -8.94 9.19 -4.52
N ALA A 69 -8.87 9.59 -5.79
CA ALA A 69 -7.67 9.41 -6.60
C ALA A 69 -6.39 10.00 -5.96
N PRO A 70 -6.42 11.23 -5.38
CA PRO A 70 -5.24 11.79 -4.71
C PRO A 70 -4.81 10.99 -3.47
N GLU A 71 -5.77 10.39 -2.77
CA GLU A 71 -5.50 9.58 -1.58
C GLU A 71 -4.89 8.23 -1.96
N ILE A 72 -5.39 7.61 -3.04
CA ILE A 72 -4.80 6.39 -3.59
C ILE A 72 -3.37 6.66 -4.06
N ASP A 73 -3.11 7.80 -4.72
CA ASP A 73 -1.77 8.17 -5.17
C ASP A 73 -0.82 8.46 -3.99
N ALA A 74 -1.32 9.05 -2.89
CA ALA A 74 -0.54 9.23 -1.67
C ALA A 74 -0.12 7.89 -1.05
N VAL A 75 -1.06 6.95 -0.89
CA VAL A 75 -0.76 5.61 -0.36
C VAL A 75 0.13 4.81 -1.31
N LEU A 76 -0.04 4.98 -2.64
CA LEU A 76 0.86 4.39 -3.63
C LEU A 76 2.31 4.87 -3.46
N GLY A 77 2.52 6.14 -3.11
CA GLY A 77 3.83 6.67 -2.75
C GLY A 77 4.45 5.95 -1.54
N LEU A 78 3.64 5.66 -0.51
CA LEU A 78 4.07 4.91 0.67
C LEU A 78 4.45 3.46 0.34
N VAL A 79 3.67 2.80 -0.52
CA VAL A 79 3.96 1.45 -1.02
C VAL A 79 5.29 1.43 -1.80
N ARG A 80 5.44 2.33 -2.77
CA ARG A 80 6.62 2.37 -3.64
C ARG A 80 7.91 2.75 -2.91
N SER A 81 7.81 3.58 -1.89
CA SER A 81 8.96 3.94 -1.04
C SER A 81 9.33 2.87 -0.01
N GLY A 82 8.52 1.82 0.13
CA GLY A 82 8.67 0.80 1.16
C GLY A 82 8.36 1.30 2.58
N ALA A 83 7.73 2.47 2.73
CA ALA A 83 7.41 3.05 4.03
C ALA A 83 6.44 2.17 4.82
N ILE A 84 5.48 1.54 4.15
CA ILE A 84 4.52 0.62 4.77
C ILE A 84 5.23 -0.56 5.43
N THR A 85 6.14 -1.21 4.71
CA THR A 85 6.89 -2.37 5.20
C THR A 85 7.80 -1.99 6.37
N ARG A 86 8.49 -0.84 6.29
CA ARG A 86 9.32 -0.33 7.39
C ARG A 86 8.49 -0.05 8.63
N ALA A 87 7.39 0.69 8.49
CA ALA A 87 6.51 1.03 9.60
C ALA A 87 5.95 -0.21 10.30
N ALA A 88 5.54 -1.24 9.54
CA ALA A 88 5.13 -2.51 10.12
C ALA A 88 6.28 -3.23 10.82
N ALA A 89 7.46 -3.33 10.18
CA ALA A 89 8.62 -4.00 10.75
C ALA A 89 9.15 -3.32 12.03
N ASP A 90 9.15 -2.00 12.08
CA ASP A 90 9.54 -1.24 13.27
C ASP A 90 8.61 -1.52 14.46
N ALA A 91 7.33 -1.83 14.19
CA ALA A 91 6.33 -2.11 15.21
C ALA A 91 6.33 -3.57 15.70
N VAL A 92 6.63 -4.56 14.83
CA VAL A 92 6.51 -6.00 15.17
C VAL A 92 7.81 -6.80 15.06
N GLY A 93 8.92 -6.16 14.68
CA GLY A 93 10.17 -6.82 14.33
C GLY A 93 10.23 -7.28 12.87
N GLU A 94 11.26 -8.07 12.54
CA GLU A 94 11.50 -8.55 11.17
C GLU A 94 10.28 -9.28 10.60
N LEU A 95 9.77 -8.79 9.46
CA LEU A 95 8.68 -9.42 8.72
C LEU A 95 9.23 -10.63 7.96
N ARG A 96 8.76 -11.83 8.31
CA ARG A 96 9.15 -13.10 7.69
C ARG A 96 8.17 -13.53 6.61
#